data_AF-A0A699V5S4-F1
#
_entry.id   AF-A0A699V5S4-F1
#
_cell.length_a   1.000
_cell.length_b   1.000
_cell.length_c   1.000
_cell.angle_alpha   90.00
_cell.angle_beta   90.00
_cell.angle_gamma   90.00
#
_symmetry.space_group_name_H-M   'P 1'
#
loop_
_entity.id
_entity.type
_entity.pdbx_description
1 polymer ?
#
loop_
_entity_poly.entity_id
_entity_poly.type
_entity_poly.pdbx_seq_one_letter_code
_entity_poly.pdbx_strand_id
1 'polypeptide(L)'
;MLEKDMYDSWKSRMELYMLNRQHGRMILESVKNGPLLGPTVEENGVTQLKKYSELSTTEAIQADCDVKATNIILQGLPPEVYCK
;
A
#
# COMPACT_ATOMS: atom_id res chain seq x y z
N MET A 1 -15.73 21.72 -3.63
CA MET A 1 -16.29 20.41 -3.26
C MET A 1 -15.40 19.40 -3.96
N LEU A 2 -14.49 18.74 -3.24
CA LEU A 2 -13.70 17.65 -3.82
C LEU A 2 -14.72 16.61 -4.29
N GLU A 3 -14.83 16.47 -5.61
CA GLU A 3 -15.88 15.74 -6.32
C GLU A 3 -15.87 14.28 -5.84
N LYS A 4 -16.97 13.87 -5.19
CA LYS A 4 -17.18 12.50 -4.69
C LYS A 4 -16.99 11.47 -5.81
N ASP A 5 -17.34 11.88 -7.00
CA ASP A 5 -17.14 11.27 -8.30
C ASP A 5 -15.66 11.11 -8.69
N MET A 6 -14.76 12.05 -8.36
CA MET A 6 -13.31 11.85 -8.53
C MET A 6 -12.79 10.76 -7.58
N TYR A 7 -13.28 10.72 -6.34
CA TYR A 7 -12.90 9.70 -5.36
C TYR A 7 -13.42 8.30 -5.77
N ASP A 8 -14.68 8.21 -6.20
CA ASP A 8 -15.28 6.96 -6.67
C ASP A 8 -14.61 6.47 -7.97
N SER A 9 -14.28 7.38 -8.90
CA SER A 9 -13.53 7.08 -10.13
C SER A 9 -12.11 6.56 -9.85
N TRP A 10 -11.39 7.22 -8.94
CA TRP A 10 -10.08 6.76 -8.47
C TRP A 10 -10.17 5.37 -7.84
N LYS A 11 -11.16 5.15 -6.97
CA LYS A 11 -11.38 3.87 -6.30
C LYS A 11 -11.67 2.74 -7.28
N SER A 12 -12.53 2.95 -8.27
CA SER A 12 -12.80 1.93 -9.30
C SER A 12 -11.58 1.63 -10.18
N ARG A 13 -10.78 2.64 -10.54
CA ARG A 13 -9.51 2.43 -11.27
C ARG A 13 -8.50 1.62 -10.44
N MET A 14 -8.40 1.92 -9.15
CA MET A 14 -7.57 1.20 -8.19
C MET A 14 -7.96 -0.28 -8.09
N GLU A 15 -9.25 -0.56 -7.87
CA GLU A 15 -9.76 -1.93 -7.74
C GLU A 15 -9.52 -2.76 -9.01
N LEU A 16 -9.75 -2.17 -10.20
CA LEU A 16 -9.49 -2.83 -11.49
C LEU A 16 -8.00 -3.10 -11.73
N TYR A 17 -7.13 -2.15 -11.41
CA TYR A 17 -5.69 -2.31 -11.55
C TYR A 17 -5.15 -3.44 -10.65
N MET A 18 -5.70 -3.57 -9.44
CA MET A 18 -5.29 -4.60 -8.50
C MET A 18 -5.78 -6.00 -8.89
N LEU A 19 -6.99 -6.13 -9.45
CA LEU A 19 -7.52 -7.43 -9.89
C LEU A 19 -6.65 -8.15 -10.95
N ASN A 20 -5.83 -7.42 -11.71
CA ASN A 20 -4.95 -7.97 -12.75
C ASN A 20 -3.50 -8.23 -12.30
N ARG A 21 -3.14 -8.04 -11.02
CA ARG A 21 -1.76 -8.20 -10.51
C ARG A 21 -1.57 -9.51 -9.74
N GLN A 22 -0.37 -10.09 -9.85
CA GLN A 22 0.01 -11.34 -9.14
C GLN A 22 -0.15 -11.30 -7.61
N HIS A 23 -0.16 -10.11 -7.01
CA HIS A 23 -0.44 -9.90 -5.58
C HIS A 23 -1.57 -8.89 -5.36
N GLY A 24 -2.52 -8.85 -6.30
CA GLY A 24 -3.63 -7.91 -6.31
C GLY A 24 -4.42 -7.83 -5.00
N ARG A 25 -4.73 -9.00 -4.42
CA ARG A 25 -5.42 -9.05 -3.12
C ARG A 25 -4.60 -8.47 -1.98
N MET A 26 -3.31 -8.76 -1.91
CA MET A 26 -2.42 -8.21 -0.86
C MET A 26 -2.32 -6.70 -0.98
N ILE A 27 -2.12 -6.18 -2.21
CA ILE A 27 -2.07 -4.74 -2.47
C ILE A 27 -3.41 -4.06 -2.10
N LEU A 28 -4.55 -4.69 -2.40
CA LEU A 28 -5.87 -4.16 -2.05
C LEU A 28 -6.09 -4.11 -0.54
N GLU A 29 -5.67 -5.15 0.19
CA GLU A 29 -5.71 -5.14 1.65
C GLU A 29 -4.78 -4.07 2.22
N SER A 30 -3.58 -3.89 1.67
CA SER A 30 -2.67 -2.80 2.04
C SER A 30 -3.25 -1.40 1.78
N VAL A 31 -4.01 -1.20 0.69
CA VAL A 31 -4.67 0.10 0.44
C VAL A 31 -5.86 0.33 1.39
N LYS A 32 -6.63 -0.72 1.72
CA LYS A 32 -7.79 -0.61 2.62
C LYS A 32 -7.38 -0.40 4.07
N ASN A 33 -6.35 -1.11 4.53
CA ASN A 33 -5.88 -1.06 5.92
C ASN A 33 -4.77 -0.01 6.13
N GLY A 34 -4.29 0.61 5.04
CA GLY A 34 -3.12 1.47 5.02
C GLY A 34 -1.81 0.66 4.91
N PRO A 35 -0.75 1.23 4.30
CA PRO A 35 0.55 0.58 4.30
C PRO A 35 0.96 0.31 5.74
N LEU A 36 1.26 -0.95 6.08
CA LEU A 36 1.89 -1.24 7.37
C LEU A 36 3.21 -0.45 7.42
N LEU A 37 3.44 0.27 8.52
CA LEU A 37 4.57 1.17 8.71
C LEU A 37 5.91 0.42 8.60
N GLY A 38 6.42 0.26 7.37
CA GLY A 38 7.64 -0.49 7.10
C GLY A 38 7.57 -1.97 7.51
N PRO A 39 8.66 -2.74 7.29
CA PRO A 39 8.75 -4.09 7.80
C PRO A 39 9.08 -4.05 9.31
N THR A 40 8.10 -3.66 10.10
CA THR A 40 8.09 -3.88 11.54
C THR A 40 7.61 -5.30 11.79
N VAL A 41 8.49 -6.17 12.28
CA VAL A 41 8.08 -7.48 12.80
C VAL A 41 8.07 -7.43 14.31
N GLU A 42 7.04 -7.99 14.92
CA GLU A 42 7.05 -8.32 16.34
C GLU A 42 7.77 -9.65 16.52
N GLU A 43 9.05 -9.58 16.88
CA GLU A 43 9.81 -10.76 17.30
C GLU A 43 9.83 -10.76 18.83
N ASN A 44 9.19 -11.77 19.44
CA ASN A 44 9.09 -11.92 20.90
C ASN A 44 8.44 -10.71 21.64
N GLY A 45 7.48 -10.03 21.01
CA GLY A 45 6.78 -8.88 21.59
C GLY A 45 7.55 -7.56 21.53
N VAL A 46 8.69 -7.53 20.84
CA VAL A 46 9.42 -6.30 20.52
C VAL A 46 9.23 -6.00 19.03
N THR A 47 8.63 -4.85 18.74
CA THR A 47 8.50 -4.35 17.37
C THR A 47 9.86 -3.81 16.91
N GLN A 48 10.61 -4.59 16.14
CA GLN A 48 11.91 -4.16 15.60
C GLN A 48 11.81 -3.89 14.10
N LEU A 49 12.38 -2.77 13.65
CA LEU A 49 12.51 -2.45 12.24
C LEU A 49 13.63 -3.33 11.65
N LYS A 50 13.28 -4.30 10.81
CA LYS A 50 14.27 -5.14 10.11
C LYS A 50 14.75 -4.47 8.83
N LYS A 51 16.02 -4.70 8.46
CA LYS A 51 16.49 -4.30 7.13
C LYS A 51 15.84 -5.21 6.08
N TYR A 52 15.68 -4.70 4.86
CA TYR A 52 15.06 -5.46 3.76
C TYR A 52 15.77 -6.80 3.48
N SER A 53 17.09 -6.87 3.73
CA SER A 53 17.92 -8.07 3.59
C SER A 53 17.71 -9.12 4.67
N GLU A 54 17.08 -8.75 5.78
CA GLU A 54 16.80 -9.60 6.94
C GLU A 54 15.34 -10.10 6.94
N LEU A 55 14.57 -9.72 5.91
CA LEU A 55 13.18 -10.13 5.76
C LEU A 55 13.10 -11.58 5.30
N SER A 56 12.18 -12.32 5.88
CA SER A 56 11.71 -13.56 5.29
C SER A 56 11.07 -13.29 3.93
N THR A 57 10.98 -14.32 3.10
CA THR A 57 10.36 -14.24 1.77
C THR A 57 8.94 -13.68 1.84
N THR A 58 8.16 -14.05 2.86
CA THR A 58 6.79 -13.56 3.09
C THR A 58 6.74 -12.08 3.46
N GLU A 59 7.63 -11.61 4.33
CA GLU A 59 7.70 -10.19 4.71
C GLU A 59 8.18 -9.31 3.56
N ALA A 60 9.14 -9.79 2.77
CA ALA A 60 9.63 -9.09 1.59
C ALA A 60 8.54 -8.92 0.52
N ILE A 61 7.70 -9.94 0.32
CA ILE A 61 6.53 -9.87 -0.57
C ILE A 61 5.50 -8.86 -0.06
N GLN A 62 5.23 -8.85 1.26
CA GLN A 62 4.31 -7.89 1.86
C GLN A 62 4.82 -6.46 1.71
N ALA A 63 6.09 -6.20 2.04
CA ALA A 63 6.71 -4.88 1.91
C ALA A 63 6.72 -4.38 0.46
N ASP A 64 6.95 -5.26 -0.53
CA ASP A 64 6.86 -4.89 -1.95
C ASP A 64 5.41 -4.54 -2.35
N CYS A 65 4.42 -5.25 -1.80
CA CYS A 65 3.00 -4.92 -1.99
C CYS A 65 2.63 -3.57 -1.37
N ASP A 66 3.14 -3.26 -0.17
CA ASP A 66 2.88 -1.99 0.52
C ASP A 66 3.53 -0.79 -0.20
N VAL A 67 4.75 -0.97 -0.73
CA VAL A 67 5.41 0.05 -1.56
C VAL A 67 4.63 0.28 -2.86
N LYS A 68 4.16 -0.79 -3.51
CA LYS A 68 3.31 -0.67 -4.71
C LYS A 68 1.99 0.01 -4.38
N ALA A 69 1.33 -0.35 -3.28
CA ALA A 69 0.11 0.29 -2.80
C ALA A 69 0.31 1.80 -2.61
N THR A 70 1.37 2.19 -1.90
CA THR A 70 1.73 3.59 -1.65
C THR A 70 1.97 4.36 -2.94
N ASN A 71 2.72 3.79 -3.88
CA ASN A 71 2.96 4.42 -5.18
C ASN A 71 1.67 4.63 -5.98
N ILE A 72 0.72 3.69 -5.96
CA ILE A 72 -0.55 3.87 -6.69
C ILE A 72 -1.42 4.92 -5.99
N ILE A 73 -1.42 4.95 -4.65
CA ILE A 73 -2.13 5.97 -3.87
C ILE A 73 -1.60 7.35 -4.25
N LEU A 74 -0.27 7.53 -4.27
CA LEU A 74 0.38 8.78 -4.66
C LEU A 74 0.14 9.17 -6.13
N GLN A 75 0.08 8.21 -7.06
CA GLN A 75 -0.17 8.50 -8.48
C GLN A 75 -1.61 8.87 -8.79
N GLY A 76 -2.57 8.36 -8.00
CA GLY A 76 -3.98 8.64 -8.22
C GLY A 76 -4.53 9.80 -7.41
N LEU A 77 -3.78 10.30 -6.43
CA LEU A 77 -4.17 11.45 -5.63
C LEU A 77 -3.58 12.74 -6.23
N PRO A 78 -4.37 13.83 -6.31
CA PRO A 78 -3.87 15.11 -6.78
C PRO A 78 -2.68 15.56 -5.92
N PRO A 79 -1.61 16.10 -6.51
CA PRO A 79 -0.44 16.60 -5.77
C PRO A 79 -0.80 17.61 -4.68
N GLU A 80 -1.92 18.34 -4.85
CA GLU A 80 -2.42 19.32 -3.88
C GLU A 80 -2.87 18.70 -2.54
N VAL A 81 -3.05 17.37 -2.47
CA VAL A 81 -3.44 16.67 -1.22
C VAL A 81 -2.24 16.43 -0.30
N TYR A 82 -1.02 16.38 -0.84
CA TYR A 82 0.19 16.03 -0.09
C TYR A 82 1.22 17.14 0.00
N CYS A 83 1.24 18.08 -0.93
CA CYS A 83 2.02 19.30 -0.82
C CYS A 83 1.16 20.36 -0.13
N LYS A 84 1.40 20.59 1.15
CA LYS A 84 0.90 21.75 1.89
C LYS A 84 2.04 22.75 2.09
#